data_AF-A0A9W9ML07-F1
#
_entry.id   AF-A0A9W9ML07-F1
#
_cell.length_a   1.000
_cell.length_b   1.000
_cell.length_c   1.000
_cell.angle_alpha   90.00
_cell.angle_beta   90.00
_cell.angle_gamma   90.00
#
_symmetry.space_group_name_H-M   'P 1'
#
loop_
_entity.id
_entity.type
_entity.pdbx_description
1 polymer ?
#
loop_
_entity_poly.entity_id
_entity_poly.type
_entity_poly.pdbx_seq_one_letter_code
_entity_poly.pdbx_strand_id
1 'polypeptide(L)'
;MDSIPLCIDIGRVSTHLNPDLAIGLATQLPPTTDTFKENPKFLNIVQEVCSKYAHEDPDAKSQAQVMVSVAGANLNSGGVLLTGQRGRRRGADSASGASGQGGAGSGGRGGWIHVSDGRRPPDYGRIAWPEDMFGSLEVDTNGQFVGDNGNYQPSGTYRILTRDGIFGLSPFLREKLVQRLRELEK
;
A
#
# COMPACT_ATOMS: atom_id res chain seq x y z
N MET A 1 34.27 12.15 -1.28
CA MET A 1 33.36 11.03 -1.61
C MET A 1 32.06 11.66 -1.97
N ASP A 2 31.83 11.80 -3.27
CA ASP A 2 30.78 12.66 -3.81
C ASP A 2 29.45 11.92 -3.70
N SER A 3 28.50 12.49 -2.95
CA SER A 3 27.16 11.92 -2.79
C SER A 3 26.31 12.29 -4.00
N ILE A 4 25.61 11.31 -4.57
CA ILE A 4 24.88 11.44 -5.83
C ILE A 4 23.36 11.49 -5.53
N PRO A 5 22.63 12.53 -5.97
CA PRO A 5 21.18 12.57 -5.82
C PRO A 5 20.48 11.58 -6.76
N LEU A 6 19.51 10.84 -6.22
CA LEU A 6 18.72 9.84 -6.95
C LEU A 6 17.30 10.37 -7.19
N CYS A 7 16.76 10.25 -8.40
CA CYS A 7 15.46 10.81 -8.80
C CYS A 7 14.46 9.77 -9.33
N ILE A 8 13.17 10.13 -9.38
CA ILE A 8 12.07 9.25 -9.82
C ILE A 8 12.17 8.85 -11.28
N ASP A 9 12.83 9.65 -12.10
CA ASP A 9 13.04 9.33 -13.51
C ASP A 9 14.19 8.30 -13.63
N ILE A 10 13.88 7.06 -13.25
CA ILE A 10 14.52 5.82 -13.72
C ILE A 10 16.06 5.88 -13.71
N GLY A 11 16.66 5.95 -12.53
CA GLY A 11 18.12 5.74 -12.39
C GLY A 11 18.99 6.77 -13.11
N ARG A 12 18.44 7.93 -13.50
CA ARG A 12 19.23 9.01 -14.10
C ARG A 12 19.88 9.84 -13.01
N VAL A 13 21.20 9.69 -12.87
CA VAL A 13 22.03 10.59 -12.08
C VAL A 13 22.02 11.97 -12.77
N SER A 14 21.49 13.00 -12.11
CA SER A 14 21.54 14.38 -12.61
C SER A 14 22.08 15.32 -11.53
N THR A 15 23.06 16.13 -11.92
CA THR A 15 23.74 17.11 -11.06
C THR A 15 23.00 18.45 -10.96
N HIS A 16 21.89 18.62 -11.70
CA HIS A 16 21.07 19.84 -11.73
C HIS A 16 19.79 19.74 -10.90
N LEU A 17 19.57 18.63 -10.20
CA LEU A 17 18.36 18.40 -9.41
C LEU A 17 18.36 19.23 -8.13
N ASN A 18 17.20 19.80 -7.80
CA ASN A 18 16.95 20.37 -6.49
C ASN A 18 17.04 19.24 -5.44
N PRO A 19 18.01 19.27 -4.50
CA PRO A 19 18.20 18.20 -3.52
C PRO A 19 16.98 18.00 -2.62
N ASP A 20 16.12 19.02 -2.49
CA ASP A 20 14.88 18.94 -1.71
C ASP A 20 13.81 18.06 -2.38
N LEU A 21 13.87 17.87 -3.70
CA LEU A 21 12.93 17.06 -4.49
C LEU A 21 13.47 15.69 -4.88
N ALA A 22 14.74 15.42 -4.57
CA ALA A 22 15.36 14.11 -4.82
C ALA A 22 14.82 13.04 -3.87
N ILE A 23 14.81 11.79 -4.31
CA ILE A 23 14.42 10.61 -3.51
C ILE A 23 15.35 10.49 -2.28
N GLY A 24 16.64 10.74 -2.51
CA GLY A 24 17.67 10.72 -1.49
C GLY A 24 19.06 10.81 -2.10
N LEU A 25 20.07 10.65 -1.25
CA LEU A 25 21.49 10.68 -1.63
C LEU A 25 22.07 9.27 -1.56
N ALA A 26 22.70 8.82 -2.63
CA ALA A 26 23.44 7.56 -2.68
C ALA A 26 24.95 7.84 -2.78
N THR A 27 25.77 7.12 -2.02
CA THR A 27 27.24 7.18 -2.13
C THR A 27 27.80 6.12 -3.08
N GLN A 28 27.02 5.08 -3.40
CA GLN A 28 27.39 4.00 -4.31
C GLN A 28 26.17 3.52 -5.11
N LEU A 29 26.38 3.11 -6.37
CA LEU A 29 25.36 2.48 -7.22
C LEU A 29 25.75 1.01 -7.47
N PRO A 30 24.83 0.04 -7.32
CA PRO A 30 23.44 0.18 -6.87
C PRO A 30 23.33 0.61 -5.39
N PRO A 31 22.32 1.42 -5.03
CA PRO A 31 22.15 1.88 -3.66
C PRO A 31 21.75 0.72 -2.74
N THR A 32 22.42 0.63 -1.60
CA THR A 32 22.11 -0.30 -0.50
C THR A 32 21.59 0.49 0.71
N THR A 33 21.01 -0.19 1.69
CA THR A 33 20.51 0.44 2.94
C THR A 33 21.58 1.25 3.67
N ASP A 34 22.85 0.90 3.51
CA ASP A 34 23.98 1.55 4.21
C ASP A 34 24.57 2.70 3.39
N THR A 35 24.33 2.72 2.09
CA THR A 35 24.89 3.71 1.15
C THR A 35 23.87 4.74 0.67
N PHE A 36 22.60 4.59 1.08
CA PHE A 36 21.50 5.49 0.72
C PHE A 36 20.95 6.22 1.93
N LYS A 37 20.92 7.55 1.86
CA LYS A 37 20.27 8.43 2.83
C LYS A 37 18.97 8.98 2.24
N GLU A 38 17.85 8.61 2.84
CA GLU A 38 16.52 9.05 2.41
C GLU A 38 16.29 10.54 2.65
N ASN A 39 15.52 11.17 1.75
CA ASN A 39 15.07 12.53 1.92
C ASN A 39 13.68 12.54 2.59
N PRO A 40 13.54 13.04 3.83
CA PRO A 40 12.24 13.08 4.51
C PRO A 40 11.24 14.01 3.83
N LYS A 41 11.69 15.08 3.14
CA LYS A 41 10.80 15.97 2.38
C LYS A 41 10.13 15.23 1.23
N PHE A 42 10.89 14.38 0.56
CA PHE A 42 10.36 13.56 -0.52
C PHE A 42 9.30 12.58 -0.03
N LEU A 43 9.54 11.93 1.12
CA LEU A 43 8.54 11.04 1.71
C LEU A 43 7.23 11.80 2.01
N ASN A 44 7.31 13.03 2.52
CA ASN A 44 6.12 13.85 2.74
C ASN A 44 5.36 14.14 1.44
N ILE A 45 6.06 14.38 0.33
CA ILE A 45 5.43 14.58 -0.99
C ILE A 45 4.73 13.29 -1.45
N VAL A 46 5.36 12.12 -1.27
CA VAL A 46 4.74 10.83 -1.57
C VAL A 46 3.47 10.65 -0.75
N GLN A 47 3.52 10.92 0.55
CA GLN A 47 2.37 10.81 1.46
C GLN A 47 1.25 11.80 1.10
N GLU A 48 1.58 13.03 0.69
CA GLU A 48 0.62 14.01 0.18
C GLU A 48 -0.09 13.50 -1.09
N VAL A 49 0.68 12.96 -2.04
CA VAL A 49 0.16 12.39 -3.29
C VAL A 49 -0.71 11.17 -3.01
N CYS A 50 -0.27 10.26 -2.14
CA CYS A 50 -1.07 9.11 -1.72
C CYS A 50 -2.36 9.56 -1.03
N SER A 51 -2.30 10.50 -0.09
CA SER A 51 -3.51 11.03 0.55
C SER A 51 -4.48 11.60 -0.49
N LYS A 52 -3.99 12.36 -1.47
CA LYS A 52 -4.85 13.01 -2.45
C LYS A 52 -5.38 12.09 -3.55
N TYR A 53 -4.62 11.09 -3.98
CA TYR A 53 -4.95 10.32 -5.19
C TYR A 53 -5.07 8.81 -4.98
N ALA A 54 -4.73 8.25 -3.81
CA ALA A 54 -4.77 6.79 -3.64
C ALA A 54 -6.20 6.22 -3.73
N HIS A 55 -7.22 6.98 -3.35
CA HIS A 55 -8.62 6.58 -3.54
C HIS A 55 -9.05 6.59 -5.02
N GLU A 56 -8.34 7.31 -5.89
CA GLU A 56 -8.59 7.32 -7.32
C GLU A 56 -7.91 6.17 -8.07
N ASP A 57 -6.92 5.52 -7.42
CA ASP A 57 -6.11 4.45 -8.01
C ASP A 57 -6.99 3.27 -8.48
N PRO A 58 -6.91 2.86 -9.76
CA PRO A 58 -7.61 1.69 -10.26
C PRO A 58 -7.38 0.43 -9.43
N ASP A 59 -6.17 0.22 -8.91
CA ASP A 59 -5.84 -0.96 -8.10
C ASP A 59 -6.57 -0.92 -6.76
N ALA A 60 -6.64 0.26 -6.11
CA ALA A 60 -7.36 0.45 -4.86
C ALA A 60 -8.88 0.29 -5.06
N LYS A 61 -9.43 0.86 -6.14
CA LYS A 61 -10.85 0.72 -6.49
C LYS A 61 -11.23 -0.74 -6.74
N SER A 62 -10.37 -1.48 -7.44
CA SER A 62 -10.56 -2.92 -7.68
C SER A 62 -10.61 -3.70 -6.36
N GLN A 63 -9.67 -3.42 -5.45
CA GLN A 63 -9.65 -4.04 -4.12
C GLN A 63 -10.92 -3.72 -3.30
N ALA A 64 -11.43 -2.49 -3.39
CA ALA A 64 -12.68 -2.09 -2.71
C ALA A 64 -13.88 -2.87 -3.21
N GLN A 65 -14.02 -3.02 -4.52
CA GLN A 65 -15.12 -3.76 -5.12
C GLN A 65 -15.04 -5.26 -4.78
N VAL A 66 -13.84 -5.84 -4.77
CA VAL A 66 -13.64 -7.24 -4.34
C VAL A 66 -13.98 -7.41 -2.86
N MET A 67 -13.57 -6.47 -1.99
CA MET A 67 -13.88 -6.51 -0.56
C MET A 67 -15.39 -6.55 -0.30
N VAL A 68 -16.18 -5.72 -0.99
CA VAL A 68 -17.65 -5.74 -0.90
C VAL A 68 -18.23 -7.04 -1.43
N SER A 69 -17.73 -7.53 -2.57
CA SER A 69 -18.22 -8.75 -3.19
C SER A 69 -18.03 -9.97 -2.28
N VAL A 70 -16.89 -10.04 -1.59
CA VAL A 70 -16.61 -11.10 -0.60
C VAL A 70 -17.42 -10.90 0.68
N ALA A 71 -17.58 -9.67 1.16
CA ALA A 71 -18.44 -9.38 2.32
C ALA A 71 -19.91 -9.76 2.05
N GLY A 72 -20.43 -9.45 0.86
CA GLY A 72 -21.78 -9.84 0.43
C GLY A 72 -21.95 -11.34 0.21
N ALA A 73 -20.93 -12.01 -0.32
CA ALA A 73 -20.92 -13.47 -0.48
C ALA A 73 -20.97 -14.21 0.86
N ASN A 74 -20.30 -13.68 1.90
CA ASN A 74 -20.35 -14.23 3.25
C ASN A 74 -21.67 -13.91 3.98
N LEU A 75 -22.37 -12.83 3.62
CA LEU A 75 -23.68 -12.49 4.19
C LEU A 75 -24.83 -13.30 3.59
N ASN A 76 -24.71 -13.76 2.34
CA ASN A 76 -25.67 -14.70 1.76
C ASN A 76 -25.42 -16.17 2.20
N SER A 77 -24.32 -16.41 2.92
CA SER A 77 -24.07 -17.64 3.69
C SER A 77 -24.73 -17.56 5.09
N GLY A 78 -25.93 -16.97 5.17
CA GLY A 78 -26.86 -17.28 6.24
C GLY A 78 -27.11 -18.79 6.23
N GLY A 79 -26.63 -19.47 7.27
CA GLY A 79 -26.44 -20.92 7.24
C GLY A 79 -27.66 -21.73 6.80
N VAL A 80 -27.57 -22.33 5.61
CA VAL A 80 -28.26 -23.57 5.24
C VAL A 80 -27.40 -24.26 4.17
N LEU A 81 -26.34 -24.95 4.58
CA LEU A 81 -25.87 -26.09 3.80
C LEU A 81 -25.84 -27.29 4.73
N LEU A 82 -26.66 -28.27 4.34
CA LEU A 82 -26.76 -29.65 4.86
C LEU A 82 -27.77 -29.87 5.98
N THR A 83 -29.02 -30.02 5.55
CA THR A 83 -29.92 -31.01 6.15
C THR A 83 -29.19 -32.36 6.27
N GLY A 84 -29.02 -32.82 7.51
CA GLY A 84 -28.73 -34.21 7.83
C GLY A 84 -27.26 -34.59 7.89
N GLN A 85 -26.71 -34.70 9.11
CA GLN A 85 -26.31 -35.98 9.72
C GLN A 85 -25.40 -35.74 10.92
N ARG A 86 -25.81 -36.30 12.07
CA ARG A 86 -25.05 -36.37 13.34
C ARG A 86 -23.68 -37.05 13.10
N GLY A 87 -22.58 -36.46 13.59
CA GLY A 87 -21.27 -37.10 13.50
C GLY A 87 -20.09 -36.41 14.19
N ARG A 88 -19.99 -36.63 15.52
CA ARG A 88 -18.74 -36.96 16.26
C ARG A 88 -17.55 -35.96 16.26
N ARG A 89 -17.29 -35.42 17.46
CA ARG A 89 -16.03 -34.80 17.91
C ARG A 89 -14.80 -35.66 17.56
N ARG A 90 -13.79 -35.06 16.92
CA ARG A 90 -12.38 -35.45 17.03
C ARG A 90 -11.52 -34.21 16.76
N GLY A 91 -10.66 -33.89 17.73
CA GLY A 91 -9.71 -32.80 17.64
C GLY A 91 -8.71 -33.01 16.51
N ALA A 92 -8.36 -31.90 15.88
CA ALA A 92 -7.12 -31.72 15.17
C ALA A 92 -6.72 -30.28 15.44
N ASP A 93 -5.73 -30.13 16.31
CA ASP A 93 -5.01 -28.91 16.60
C ASP A 93 -4.23 -28.54 15.32
N SER A 94 -4.93 -27.99 14.33
CA SER A 94 -4.31 -27.29 13.23
C SER A 94 -4.23 -25.84 13.65
N ALA A 95 -3.02 -25.42 13.97
CA ALA A 95 -2.63 -24.04 14.24
C ALA A 95 -3.07 -23.13 13.07
N SER A 96 -4.34 -22.74 13.08
CA SER A 96 -4.86 -21.58 12.36
C SER A 96 -4.41 -20.37 13.16
N GLY A 97 -3.11 -20.08 13.06
CA GLY A 97 -2.49 -18.95 13.70
C GLY A 97 -3.14 -17.68 13.18
N ALA A 98 -3.89 -17.01 14.06
CA ALA A 98 -4.05 -15.56 14.20
C ALA A 98 -3.96 -14.68 12.93
N SER A 99 -4.42 -15.15 11.78
CA SER A 99 -4.53 -14.40 10.53
C SER A 99 -5.94 -13.78 10.45
N GLY A 100 -6.38 -13.21 11.57
CA GLY A 100 -7.69 -12.61 11.77
C GLY A 100 -7.66 -11.09 11.73
N GLN A 101 -6.65 -10.49 11.09
CA GLN A 101 -6.57 -9.05 10.92
C GLN A 101 -7.12 -8.66 9.55
N GLY A 102 -8.34 -8.10 9.53
CA GLY A 102 -8.85 -7.30 8.41
C GLY A 102 -9.62 -8.04 7.31
N GLY A 103 -10.07 -9.28 7.53
CA GLY A 103 -10.94 -9.99 6.59
C GLY A 103 -12.28 -9.27 6.38
N ALA A 104 -12.71 -9.20 5.11
CA ALA A 104 -13.97 -8.60 4.69
C ALA A 104 -15.16 -9.10 5.54
N GLY A 105 -15.75 -8.20 6.33
CA GLY A 105 -16.91 -8.50 7.19
C GLY A 105 -16.80 -7.95 8.60
N SER A 106 -16.62 -6.64 8.78
CA SER A 106 -16.80 -5.98 10.08
C SER A 106 -18.30 -5.81 10.40
N GLY A 107 -19.11 -6.87 10.34
CA GLY A 107 -20.51 -6.84 10.81
C GLY A 107 -21.40 -5.69 10.29
N GLY A 108 -21.21 -5.24 9.03
CA GLY A 108 -21.92 -4.09 8.46
C GLY A 108 -21.24 -2.73 8.70
N ARG A 109 -20.01 -2.73 9.21
CA ARG A 109 -19.08 -1.60 9.21
C ARG A 109 -18.09 -1.82 8.07
N GLY A 110 -17.64 -0.74 7.45
CA GLY A 110 -16.68 -0.75 6.35
C GLY A 110 -15.37 -1.49 6.62
N GLY A 111 -14.48 -1.49 5.64
CA GLY A 111 -13.16 -2.11 5.71
C GLY A 111 -12.02 -1.12 5.45
N TRP A 112 -10.79 -1.63 5.50
CA TRP A 112 -9.58 -0.88 5.20
C TRP A 112 -8.82 -1.53 4.06
N ILE A 113 -8.39 -0.73 3.09
CA ILE A 113 -7.54 -1.14 1.98
C ILE A 113 -6.14 -0.61 2.20
N HIS A 114 -5.14 -1.43 1.93
CA HIS A 114 -3.75 -1.05 2.15
C HIS A 114 -3.07 -0.71 0.84
N VAL A 115 -2.60 0.54 0.73
CA VAL A 115 -1.81 1.01 -0.41
C VAL A 115 -0.39 0.46 -0.22
N SER A 116 -0.07 -0.56 -1.00
CA SER A 116 1.15 -1.36 -0.85
C SER A 116 2.23 -0.93 -1.85
N ASP A 117 3.47 -1.21 -1.50
CA ASP A 117 4.63 -1.01 -2.36
C ASP A 117 4.73 -2.10 -3.44
N GLY A 118 4.86 -1.66 -4.70
CA GLY A 118 5.00 -2.53 -5.87
C GLY A 118 6.32 -3.28 -5.94
N ARG A 119 7.31 -2.96 -5.10
CA ARG A 119 8.55 -3.76 -4.95
C ARG A 119 8.28 -5.19 -4.52
N ARG A 120 7.33 -5.35 -3.62
CA ARG A 120 7.00 -6.64 -3.01
C ARG A 120 5.48 -6.77 -2.96
N PRO A 121 4.84 -7.03 -4.11
CA PRO A 121 3.41 -7.23 -4.14
C PRO A 121 3.06 -8.40 -3.20
N PRO A 122 2.11 -8.22 -2.27
CA PRO A 122 1.73 -9.29 -1.36
C PRO A 122 1.11 -10.46 -2.13
N ASP A 123 1.26 -11.68 -1.61
CA ASP A 123 0.53 -12.83 -2.14
C ASP A 123 -0.97 -12.55 -2.10
N TYR A 124 -1.72 -13.06 -3.10
CA TYR A 124 -3.14 -12.78 -3.24
C TYR A 124 -3.92 -13.00 -1.94
N GLY A 125 -4.59 -11.94 -1.46
CA GLY A 125 -5.36 -11.96 -0.20
C GLY A 125 -4.54 -11.72 1.07
N ARG A 126 -3.23 -11.42 0.98
CA ARG A 126 -2.40 -11.00 2.12
C ARG A 126 -2.22 -9.49 2.16
N ILE A 127 -2.06 -8.97 3.38
CA ILE A 127 -1.69 -7.58 3.64
C ILE A 127 -0.18 -7.46 3.46
N ALA A 128 0.29 -6.38 2.82
CA ALA A 128 1.73 -6.08 2.71
C ALA A 128 2.36 -5.91 4.10
N TRP A 129 3.68 -6.13 4.19
CA TRP A 129 4.40 -5.84 5.43
C TRP A 129 4.27 -4.35 5.79
N PRO A 130 4.22 -3.97 7.08
CA PRO A 130 4.05 -2.57 7.48
C PRO A 130 5.11 -1.62 6.91
N GLU A 131 6.33 -2.13 6.67
CA GLU A 131 7.44 -1.42 6.05
C GLU A 131 7.28 -1.19 4.53
N ASP A 132 6.46 -2.03 3.89
CA ASP A 132 6.13 -2.01 2.46
C ASP A 132 4.70 -1.45 2.22
N MET A 133 4.13 -0.75 3.21
CA MET A 133 2.82 -0.12 3.12
C MET A 133 2.95 1.40 3.21
N PHE A 134 2.45 2.12 2.22
CA PHE A 134 2.41 3.59 2.27
C PHE A 134 1.41 4.07 3.33
N GLY A 135 0.22 3.46 3.31
CA GLY A 135 -0.87 3.76 4.22
C GLY A 135 -2.13 2.94 3.93
N SER A 136 -3.20 3.28 4.62
CA SER A 136 -4.50 2.60 4.52
C SER A 136 -5.61 3.58 4.15
N LEU A 137 -6.58 3.12 3.36
CA LEU A 137 -7.79 3.83 2.98
C LEU A 137 -8.99 3.15 3.60
N GLU A 138 -9.93 3.93 4.12
CA GLU A 138 -11.20 3.44 4.63
C GLU A 138 -12.23 3.31 3.51
N VAL A 139 -12.95 2.21 3.52
CA VAL A 139 -13.98 1.86 2.53
C VAL A 139 -15.27 1.54 3.25
N ASP A 140 -16.38 2.11 2.79
CA ASP A 140 -17.70 1.86 3.34
C ASP A 140 -18.26 0.47 2.97
N THR A 141 -19.49 0.18 3.38
CA THR A 141 -20.17 -1.08 3.06
C THR A 141 -20.50 -1.26 1.58
N ASN A 142 -20.49 -0.19 0.79
CA ASN A 142 -20.80 -0.19 -0.63
C ASN A 142 -19.54 -0.24 -1.51
N GLY A 143 -18.34 -0.25 -0.90
CA GLY A 143 -17.08 -0.27 -1.63
C GLY A 143 -16.65 1.10 -2.11
N GLN A 144 -17.22 2.14 -1.51
CA GLN A 144 -16.85 3.53 -1.75
C GLN A 144 -15.87 3.99 -0.68
N PHE A 145 -14.89 4.79 -1.07
CA PHE A 145 -13.93 5.36 -0.15
C PHE A 145 -14.63 6.39 0.77
N VAL A 146 -14.30 6.37 2.06
CA VAL A 146 -14.92 7.27 3.05
C VAL A 146 -14.32 8.67 2.94
N GLY A 147 -15.18 9.67 2.78
CA GLY A 147 -14.78 11.08 2.64
C GLY A 147 -14.14 11.38 1.28
N ASP A 148 -13.58 12.59 1.15
CA ASP A 148 -13.04 13.07 -0.14
C ASP A 148 -11.73 12.39 -0.56
N ASN A 149 -11.05 11.75 0.39
CA ASN A 149 -9.72 11.17 0.19
C ASN A 149 -9.58 9.72 0.66
N GLY A 150 -10.70 9.07 1.01
CA GLY A 150 -10.70 7.71 1.58
C GLY A 150 -10.14 7.63 2.99
N ASN A 151 -10.20 8.72 3.77
CA ASN A 151 -9.70 8.80 5.14
C ASN A 151 -8.28 8.22 5.29
N TYR A 152 -7.39 8.63 4.38
CA TYR A 152 -6.05 8.05 4.26
C TYR A 152 -5.26 8.15 5.57
N GLN A 153 -4.76 7.02 6.05
CA GLN A 153 -3.89 6.92 7.22
C GLN A 153 -2.49 6.45 6.81
N PRO A 154 -1.43 7.26 7.03
CA PRO A 154 -0.07 6.85 6.72
C PRO A 154 0.39 5.71 7.63
N SER A 155 1.19 4.78 7.10
CA SER A 155 1.75 3.65 7.88
C SER A 155 2.75 4.13 8.96
N GLY A 156 3.46 5.23 8.69
CA GLY A 156 4.45 5.82 9.61
C GLY A 156 5.79 5.08 9.68
N THR A 157 5.86 3.80 9.28
CA THR A 157 7.09 2.98 9.27
C THR A 157 7.68 2.73 7.88
N TYR A 158 7.14 3.39 6.86
CA TYR A 158 7.50 3.16 5.46
C TYR A 158 8.93 3.60 5.14
N ARG A 159 9.65 2.80 4.33
CA ARG A 159 11.04 3.09 3.89
C ARG A 159 11.15 3.16 2.38
N ILE A 160 11.79 4.20 1.87
CA ILE A 160 11.98 4.41 0.42
C ILE A 160 12.88 3.35 -0.22
N LEU A 161 13.86 2.81 0.53
CA LEU A 161 14.79 1.79 0.06
C LEU A 161 14.89 0.66 1.09
N THR A 162 14.73 -0.57 0.61
CA THR A 162 14.87 -1.80 1.40
C THR A 162 15.85 -2.74 0.69
N ARG A 163 16.10 -3.93 1.26
CA ARG A 163 16.92 -4.95 0.60
C ARG A 163 16.35 -5.40 -0.75
N ASP A 164 15.05 -5.23 -0.94
CA ASP A 164 14.32 -5.61 -2.15
C ASP A 164 14.34 -4.50 -3.23
N GLY A 165 14.96 -3.35 -2.95
CA GLY A 165 15.21 -2.27 -3.92
C GLY A 165 14.59 -0.93 -3.56
N ILE A 166 14.46 -0.06 -4.56
CA ILE A 166 13.83 1.28 -4.47
C ILE A 166 12.32 1.13 -4.65
N PHE A 167 11.54 1.92 -3.89
CA PHE A 167 10.09 1.89 -3.93
C PHE A 167 9.42 1.84 -5.29
N GLY A 168 8.31 1.10 -5.33
CA GLY A 168 7.43 0.97 -6.47
C GLY A 168 6.06 1.54 -6.16
N LEU A 169 5.64 2.55 -6.93
CA LEU A 169 4.26 3.00 -6.94
C LEU A 169 3.48 2.32 -8.07
N SER A 170 2.16 2.23 -7.92
CA SER A 170 1.28 1.91 -9.04
C SER A 170 1.52 2.89 -10.20
N PRO A 171 1.33 2.49 -11.47
CA PRO A 171 1.55 3.37 -12.61
C PRO A 171 0.81 4.71 -12.48
N PHE A 172 -0.41 4.69 -11.93
CA PHE A 172 -1.23 5.86 -11.68
C PHE A 172 -0.62 6.79 -10.62
N LEU A 173 -0.28 6.27 -9.45
CA LEU A 173 0.32 7.08 -8.38
C LEU A 173 1.71 7.61 -8.78
N ARG A 174 2.47 6.83 -9.55
CA ARG A 174 3.75 7.28 -10.11
C ARG A 174 3.56 8.51 -10.99
N GLU A 175 2.57 8.51 -11.87
CA GLU A 175 2.28 9.65 -12.75
C GLU A 175 1.89 10.90 -11.95
N LYS A 176 1.03 10.75 -10.94
CA LYS A 176 0.64 11.85 -10.04
C LYS A 176 1.82 12.41 -9.25
N LEU A 177 2.72 11.54 -8.79
CA LEU A 177 3.92 11.95 -8.09
C LEU A 177 4.87 12.74 -9.00
N VAL A 178 5.09 12.28 -10.23
CA VAL A 178 5.90 13.00 -11.22
C VAL A 178 5.26 14.36 -11.54
N GLN A 179 3.95 14.42 -11.70
CA GLN A 179 3.24 15.69 -11.90
C GLN A 179 3.48 16.65 -10.74
N ARG A 180 3.34 16.17 -9.50
CA ARG A 180 3.55 16.98 -8.30
C ARG A 180 4.99 17.49 -8.18
N LEU A 181 5.98 16.65 -8.47
CA LEU A 181 7.39 17.07 -8.45
C LEU A 181 7.69 18.13 -9.51
N ARG A 182 7.12 18.01 -10.71
CA ARG A 182 7.26 19.04 -11.77
C ARG A 182 6.60 20.36 -11.40
N GLU A 183 5.54 20.34 -10.60
CA GLU A 183 4.93 21.57 -10.07
C GLU A 183 5.83 22.25 -9.03
N LEU A 184 6.53 21.47 -8.21
CA LEU A 184 7.45 21.97 -7.17
C LEU A 184 8.82 22.40 -7.71
N GLU A 185 9.19 21.93 -8.90
CA GLU A 185 10.44 22.30 -9.58
C GLU A 185 10.37 23.69 -10.26
N LYS A 186 9.16 24.24 -10.44
CA LYS A 186 8.94 25.59 -10.98
C LYS A 186 9.28 26.68 -9.97
#